data_AF-A0A401IR57-F1
#
_entry.id   AF-A0A401IR57-F1
#
_cell.length_a   1.000
_cell.length_b   1.000
_cell.length_c   1.000
_cell.angle_alpha   90.00
_cell.angle_beta   90.00
_cell.angle_gamma   90.00
#
_symmetry.space_group_name_H-M   'P 1'
#
loop_
_entity.id
_entity.type
_entity.pdbx_description
1 polymer ?
#
loop_
_entity_poly.entity_id
_entity_poly.type
_entity_poly.pdbx_seq_one_letter_code
_entity_poly.pdbx_strand_id
1 'polypeptide(L)' 'MIVKTRKQGNSIMITVPAAFDVKENTQYQPLIDDNGVISFIPLTSNIFEENADYDFKSAIKEMNLGDNGELAGHEDVWS' A
#
# COMPACT_ATOMS: atom_id res chain seq x y z
N MET A 1 22.77 -0.11 -14.56
CA MET A 1 22.93 -1.08 -13.44
C MET A 1 22.59 -2.46 -13.97
N ILE A 2 23.37 -3.49 -13.65
CA ILE A 2 23.15 -4.86 -14.13
C ILE A 2 22.95 -5.76 -12.92
N VAL A 3 21.82 -6.47 -12.87
CA VAL A 3 21.53 -7.48 -11.85
C VAL A 3 21.51 -8.86 -12.49
N LYS A 4 21.84 -9.90 -11.72
CA LYS A 4 21.82 -11.28 -12.18
C LYS A 4 20.68 -12.04 -11.50
N THR A 5 20.00 -12.87 -12.27
CA THR A 5 19.03 -13.83 -11.77
C THR A 5 19.72 -14.91 -10.94
N ARG A 6 19.03 -15.43 -9.92
CA ARG A 6 19.47 -16.60 -9.13
C ARG A 6 18.36 -17.64 -9.04
N LYS A 7 18.72 -18.92 -8.97
CA LYS A 7 17.76 -20.01 -8.75
C LYS A 7 17.45 -20.12 -7.27
N GLN A 8 16.17 -20.21 -6.93
CA GLN A 8 15.68 -20.46 -5.57
C GLN A 8 14.62 -21.56 -5.64
N GLY A 9 14.98 -22.77 -5.20
CA GLY A 9 14.13 -23.95 -5.36
C GLY A 9 13.80 -24.21 -6.83
N ASN A 10 12.51 -24.15 -7.17
CA ASN A 10 12.02 -24.30 -8.55
C ASN A 10 11.78 -22.97 -9.28
N SER A 11 12.19 -21.84 -8.68
CA SER A 11 11.91 -20.50 -9.20
C SER A 11 13.20 -19.74 -9.53
N ILE A 12 13.06 -18.67 -10.32
CA ILE A 12 14.11 -17.67 -10.56
C ILE A 12 13.77 -16.41 -9.77
N MET A 13 14.76 -15.85 -9.10
CA MET A 13 14.65 -14.59 -8.36
C MET A 13 15.56 -13.55 -8.99
N ILE A 14 15.06 -12.32 -9.12
CA ILE A 14 15.83 -11.14 -9.50
C ILE A 14 16.01 -10.29 -8.25
N THR A 15 17.25 -9.90 -7.96
CA THR A 15 17.52 -9.00 -6.82
C THR A 15 17.19 -7.57 -7.21
N VAL A 16 16.31 -6.94 -6.43
CA VAL A 16 15.97 -5.53 -6.57
C VAL A 16 17.04 -4.69 -5.84
N PRO A 17 17.72 -3.77 -6.54
CA PRO A 17 18.69 -2.86 -5.93
C PRO A 17 18.10 -2.02 -4.80
N ALA A 18 18.87 -1.83 -3.71
CA ALA A 18 18.44 -1.00 -2.57
C ALA A 18 18.12 0.47 -2.95
N ALA A 19 18.70 0.98 -4.04
CA ALA A 19 18.43 2.32 -4.56
C ALA A 19 16.98 2.53 -5.00
N PHE A 20 16.20 1.46 -5.18
CA PHE A 20 14.77 1.54 -5.51
C PHE A 20 13.85 1.56 -4.27
N ASP A 21 14.41 1.44 -3.06
CA ASP A 21 13.69 1.59 -1.78
C ASP A 21 12.39 0.76 -1.68
N VAL A 22 12.41 -0.46 -2.25
CA VAL A 22 11.27 -1.37 -2.18
C VAL A 22 11.21 -2.01 -0.81
N LYS A 23 10.09 -1.81 -0.11
CA LYS A 23 9.85 -2.40 1.22
C LYS A 23 9.73 -3.92 1.15
N GLU A 24 10.17 -4.57 2.22
CA GLU A 24 9.94 -6.01 2.42
C GLU A 24 8.45 -6.35 2.39
N ASN A 25 8.12 -7.57 1.93
CA ASN A 25 6.75 -8.08 1.81
C ASN A 25 5.80 -7.31 0.86
N THR A 26 6.33 -6.42 0.02
CA THR A 26 5.53 -5.77 -1.04
C THR A 26 5.15 -6.81 -2.10
N GLN A 27 3.85 -6.90 -2.41
CA GLN A 27 3.33 -7.80 -3.45
C GLN A 27 3.29 -7.10 -4.80
N TYR A 28 3.62 -7.84 -5.85
CA TYR A 28 3.61 -7.35 -7.23
C TYR A 28 2.94 -8.36 -8.15
N GLN A 29 2.19 -7.86 -9.13
CA GLN A 29 1.72 -8.63 -10.26
C GLN A 29 2.77 -8.56 -11.37
N PRO A 30 3.40 -9.70 -11.76
CA PRO A 30 4.31 -9.73 -12.89
C PRO A 30 3.54 -9.78 -14.21
N LEU A 31 3.98 -9.00 -15.19
CA LEU A 31 3.53 -9.01 -16.57
C LEU A 31 4.75 -9.14 -17.50
N ILE A 32 4.61 -9.90 -18.58
CA ILE A 32 5.61 -9.94 -19.65
C ILE A 32 5.00 -9.33 -20.90
N ASP A 33 5.65 -8.29 -21.43
CA ASP A 33 5.26 -7.66 -22.68
C ASP A 33 5.86 -8.45 -23.87
N ASP A 34 5.30 -8.26 -25.08
CA ASP A 34 5.76 -8.93 -26.31
C ASP A 34 7.25 -8.70 -26.62
N ASN A 35 7.80 -7.58 -26.13
CA ASN A 35 9.22 -7.23 -26.29
C ASN A 35 10.14 -7.92 -25.25
N GLY A 36 9.59 -8.81 -24.41
CA GLY A 36 10.31 -9.52 -23.36
C GLY A 36 10.62 -8.67 -22.11
N VAL A 37 10.03 -7.48 -22.01
CA VAL A 37 10.11 -6.65 -20.81
C VAL A 37 9.24 -7.27 -19.73
N ILE A 38 9.83 -7.51 -18.55
CA ILE A 38 9.10 -7.98 -17.38
C ILE A 38 8.80 -6.79 -16.48
N SER A 39 7.52 -6.50 -16.33
CA SER A 39 7.00 -5.40 -15.51
C SER A 39 6.44 -5.97 -14.20
N PHE A 40 6.76 -5.34 -13.08
CA PHE A 40 6.21 -5.68 -11.76
C PHE A 40 5.33 -4.53 -11.30
N ILE A 41 4.01 -4.74 -11.32
CA ILE A 41 3.03 -3.72 -10.94
C ILE A 41 2.70 -3.93 -9.46
N PRO A 42 2.90 -2.94 -8.58
CA PRO A 42 2.59 -3.09 -7.17
C PRO A 42 1.11 -3.34 -6.98
N LEU A 43 0.78 -4.37 -6.21
CA LEU A 43 -0.57 -4.60 -5.74
C LEU A 43 -0.78 -3.70 -4.53
N THR A 44 -1.29 -2.49 -4.76
CA THR A 44 -1.79 -1.67 -3.66
C THR A 44 -3.11 -2.30 -3.21
N SER A 45 -3.09 -3.11 -2.14
CA SER A 45 -4.31 -3.39 -1.40
C SER A 45 -4.84 -2.06 -0.89
N ASN A 46 -5.99 -1.64 -1.39
CA ASN A 46 -6.71 -0.53 -0.81
C ASN A 46 -7.16 -0.98 0.60
N ILE A 47 -6.61 -0.37 1.65
CA ILE A 47 -6.95 -0.69 3.04
C ILE A 47 -8.46 -0.51 3.34
N PHE A 48 -9.16 0.30 2.53
CA PHE A 48 -10.59 0.48 2.59
C PHE A 48 -11.38 -0.65 1.91
N GLU A 49 -10.77 -1.37 0.96
CA GLU A 49 -11.37 -2.54 0.31
C GLU A 49 -11.16 -3.83 1.11
N GLU A 50 -10.02 -3.96 1.81
CA GLU A 50 -9.77 -5.10 2.70
C GLU A 50 -10.79 -5.23 3.84
N ASN A 51 -11.47 -4.11 4.17
CA ASN A 51 -12.50 -4.04 5.19
C ASN A 51 -13.72 -3.25 4.69
N ALA A 52 -14.19 -3.55 3.47
CA ALA A 52 -15.34 -2.86 2.87
C ALA A 52 -16.61 -2.90 3.75
N ASP A 53 -16.76 -3.96 4.56
CA ASP A 53 -17.89 -4.14 5.48
C ASP A 53 -17.65 -3.54 6.88
N TYR A 54 -16.51 -2.90 7.13
CA TYR A 54 -16.22 -2.30 8.43
C TYR A 54 -17.05 -1.05 8.65
N ASP A 55 -17.98 -1.14 9.61
CA ASP A 55 -18.83 -0.02 10.00
C ASP A 55 -18.06 0.99 10.85
N PHE A 56 -17.34 1.88 10.17
CA PHE A 56 -16.64 3.01 10.78
C PHE A 56 -17.55 3.86 11.67
N LYS A 57 -18.84 3.95 11.37
CA LYS A 57 -19.80 4.75 12.15
C LYS A 57 -20.07 4.11 13.50
N SER A 58 -20.19 2.79 13.54
CA SER A 58 -20.31 2.06 14.81
C SER A 58 -19.02 2.12 15.62
N ALA A 59 -17.85 1.97 14.97
CA ALA A 59 -16.56 2.05 15.66
C ALA A 59 -16.30 3.43 16.30
N ILE A 60 -16.59 4.53 15.60
CA ILE A 60 -16.47 5.90 16.15
C ILE A 60 -17.38 6.10 17.35
N LYS A 61 -18.60 5.55 17.30
CA LYS A 61 -19.56 5.60 18.41
C LYS A 61 -19.10 4.78 19.62
N GLU A 62 -18.53 3.60 19.40
CA GLU A 62 -18.00 2.74 20.47
C GLU A 62 -16.74 3.36 21.11
N MET A 63 -15.85 3.92 20.30
CA MET A 63 -14.65 4.61 20.77
C MET A 63 -14.96 5.97 21.43
N ASN A 64 -16.23 6.38 21.44
CA ASN A 64 -16.69 7.65 21.99
C ASN A 64 -15.89 8.86 21.44
N LEU A 65 -15.47 8.76 20.18
CA LEU A 65 -14.78 9.81 19.41
C LEU A 65 -15.79 10.84 18.91
N GLY A 66 -16.64 11.30 19.82
CA GLY A 66 -17.63 12.32 19.54
C GLY A 66 -16.98 13.69 19.44
N ASP A 67 -17.49 14.49 18.51
CA ASP A 67 -17.38 15.93 18.58
C ASP A 67 -17.88 16.38 19.97
N ASN A 68 -17.06 17.11 20.71
CA ASN A 68 -17.46 17.66 22.00
C ASN A 68 -18.50 18.77 21.85
N GLY A 69 -18.85 19.15 20.60
CA GLY A 69 -19.84 20.17 20.28
C GLY A 69 -19.41 21.57 20.70
N GLU A 70 -18.18 21.70 21.19
CA GLU A 70 -17.57 22.95 21.62
C GLU A 70 -16.60 23.37 20.53
N LEU A 71 -16.94 24.47 19.85
CA LEU A 71 -16.04 25.11 18.91
C LEU A 71 -14.77 25.51 19.66
N ALA A 72 -13.64 24.91 19.30
CA ALA A 72 -12.35 25.17 19.95
C ALA A 72 -11.73 26.52 19.52
N GLY A 73 -12.42 27.27 18.65
CA GLY A 73 -12.04 28.62 18.23
C GLY A 73 -10.85 28.68 17.26
N HIS A 74 -10.36 27.54 16.77
CA HIS A 74 -9.24 27.43 15.83
C HIS A 74 -9.64 26.87 14.46
N GLU A 75 -10.94 26.79 14.21
CA GLU A 75 -11.52 26.07 13.06
C GLU A 75 -11.55 26.92 11.79
N ASP A 76 -11.25 28.22 11.92
CA ASP A 76 -11.30 29.20 10.84
C ASP A 76 -9.91 29.86 10.66
N VAL A 77 -8.97 29.10 10.08
CA VAL A 77 -7.60 29.57 9.80
C VAL A 77 -7.53 30.35 8.46
N TRP A 78 -8.66 30.60 7.80
CA TRP A 78 -8.71 31.22 6.47
C TRP A 78 -9.72 32.38 6.37
N SER A 79 -9.89 33.16 7.44
CA SER A 79 -10.55 34.47 7.39
C SER A 79 -9.57 35.62 7.19
#